data_AF-A0A9E3RE09-F1
#
_entry.id   AF-A0A9E3RE09-F1
#
_cell.length_a   1.000
_cell.length_b   1.000
_cell.length_c   1.000
_cell.angle_alpha   90.00
_cell.angle_beta   90.00
_cell.angle_gamma   90.00
#
_symmetry.space_group_name_H-M   'P 1'
#
loop_
_entity.id
_entity.type
_entity.pdbx_description
1 polymer ?
#
loop_
_entity_poly.entity_id
_entity_poly.type
_entity_poly.pdbx_seq_one_letter_code
_entity_poly.pdbx_strand_id
1 'polypeptide(L)'
;MKQALIIFMLLLSLSAVAQSKREIADRGMKSITTTTFDVRKGDTTFRKNISRFDKQGNVIESIDYDAKGNVKDWDQFQFNRNGDEVLHVQLSSSGQPVRKTTTAYNKWNKVEEQVITDETGSVIEKTSFHYNTENDLLEETQVDKSGAVIRRTVYTYDHKGMPLSRKIYNEKGELIYSRDYINEY
;
A
#
# COMPACT_ATOMS: atom_id res chain seq x y z
N MET A 1 -23.31 12.11 -55.97
CA MET A 1 -23.38 13.13 -54.91
C MET A 1 -23.32 12.42 -53.55
N LYS A 2 -22.29 12.76 -52.78
CA LYS A 2 -22.10 12.64 -51.32
C LYS A 2 -22.47 11.32 -50.62
N GLN A 3 -21.41 10.57 -50.32
CA GLN A 3 -21.32 9.59 -49.23
C GLN A 3 -21.68 10.26 -47.89
N ALA A 4 -22.45 9.57 -47.05
CA ALA A 4 -22.55 9.85 -45.63
C ALA A 4 -22.11 8.59 -44.87
N LEU A 5 -20.85 8.67 -44.44
CA LEU A 5 -20.17 7.81 -43.48
C LEU A 5 -20.95 7.86 -42.15
N ILE A 6 -21.62 6.78 -41.76
CA ILE A 6 -22.11 6.64 -40.38
C ILE A 6 -20.95 6.07 -39.56
N ILE A 7 -20.27 6.98 -38.88
CA ILE A 7 -19.34 6.71 -37.79
C ILE A 7 -20.19 6.18 -36.63
N PHE A 8 -20.11 4.88 -36.35
CA PHE A 8 -20.59 4.35 -35.07
C PHE A 8 -19.46 4.50 -34.05
N MET A 9 -19.52 5.60 -33.30
CA MET A 9 -18.56 5.97 -32.28
C MET A 9 -18.84 5.20 -30.97
N LEU A 10 -17.74 4.78 -30.34
CA LEU A 10 -17.62 4.08 -29.06
C LEU A 10 -18.63 4.47 -27.96
N LEU A 11 -19.13 3.45 -27.27
CA LEU A 11 -19.28 3.44 -25.81
C LEU A 11 -18.56 2.20 -25.27
N LEU A 12 -17.23 2.29 -25.23
CA LEU A 12 -16.33 1.36 -24.55
C LEU A 12 -15.78 2.12 -23.34
N SER A 13 -16.44 2.00 -22.19
CA SER A 13 -15.83 2.42 -20.93
C SER A 13 -16.44 1.70 -19.72
N LEU A 14 -15.53 1.15 -18.91
CA LEU A 14 -15.67 0.76 -17.51
C LEU A 14 -16.26 -0.63 -17.20
N SER A 15 -15.59 -1.67 -17.69
CA SER A 15 -15.35 -2.87 -16.88
C SER A 15 -13.94 -3.39 -17.16
N ALA A 16 -12.94 -2.56 -16.84
CA ALA A 16 -11.60 -3.06 -16.58
C ALA A 16 -11.69 -3.87 -15.29
N VAL A 17 -11.77 -5.19 -15.45
CA VAL A 17 -11.91 -6.16 -14.39
C VAL A 17 -10.63 -6.10 -13.53
N ALA A 18 -10.63 -5.27 -12.49
CA ALA A 18 -9.86 -5.61 -11.30
C ALA A 18 -10.56 -6.83 -10.70
N GLN A 19 -10.11 -8.02 -11.09
CA GLN A 19 -10.68 -9.27 -10.56
C GLN A 19 -10.59 -9.21 -9.04
N SER A 20 -11.72 -9.42 -8.38
CA SER A 20 -11.73 -9.37 -6.93
C SER A 20 -10.86 -10.49 -6.36
N LYS A 21 -10.21 -10.27 -5.22
CA LYS A 21 -9.48 -11.30 -4.46
C LYS A 21 -10.25 -12.63 -4.36
N ARG A 22 -11.57 -12.54 -4.15
CA ARG A 22 -12.47 -13.70 -4.09
C ARG A 22 -12.50 -14.48 -5.40
N GLU A 23 -12.61 -13.80 -6.53
CA GLU A 23 -12.64 -14.47 -7.84
C GLU A 23 -11.31 -15.20 -8.15
N ILE A 24 -10.19 -14.59 -7.78
CA ILE A 24 -8.85 -15.19 -7.91
C ILE A 24 -8.78 -16.49 -7.09
N ALA A 25 -9.25 -16.46 -5.85
CA ALA A 25 -9.29 -17.61 -4.96
C ALA A 25 -10.25 -18.70 -5.48
N ASP A 26 -11.49 -18.34 -5.81
CA ASP A 26 -12.53 -19.26 -6.28
C ASP A 26 -12.11 -20.00 -7.56
N ARG A 27 -11.36 -19.33 -8.44
CA ARG A 27 -10.82 -19.91 -9.68
C ARG A 27 -9.46 -20.59 -9.49
N GLY A 28 -8.86 -20.55 -8.29
CA GLY A 28 -7.55 -21.12 -8.01
C GLY A 28 -6.42 -20.52 -8.84
N MET A 29 -6.53 -19.23 -9.20
CA MET A 29 -5.54 -18.53 -10.02
C MET A 29 -4.23 -18.37 -9.26
N LYS A 30 -3.12 -18.80 -9.87
CA LYS A 30 -1.78 -18.68 -9.29
C LYS A 30 -1.04 -17.41 -9.72
N SER A 31 -1.36 -16.90 -10.91
CA SER A 31 -0.73 -15.70 -11.44
C SER A 31 -1.59 -15.02 -12.52
N ILE A 32 -1.47 -13.70 -12.62
CA ILE A 32 -2.04 -12.89 -13.70
C ILE A 32 -0.90 -12.06 -14.29
N THR A 33 -0.83 -12.01 -15.61
CA THR A 33 0.02 -11.05 -16.33
C THR A 33 -0.88 -10.04 -17.03
N THR A 34 -0.70 -8.77 -16.70
CA THR A 34 -1.45 -7.66 -17.29
C THR A 34 -0.53 -6.84 -18.17
N THR A 35 -0.89 -6.66 -19.44
CA THR A 35 -0.22 -5.71 -20.34
C THR A 35 -1.21 -4.61 -20.68
N THR A 36 -0.86 -3.37 -20.33
CA THR A 36 -1.66 -2.18 -20.62
C THR A 36 -0.96 -1.38 -21.71
N PHE A 37 -1.68 -0.99 -22.75
CA PHE A 37 -1.18 -0.11 -23.81
C PHE A 37 -1.76 1.30 -23.63
N ASP A 38 -0.90 2.32 -23.52
CA ASP A 38 -1.31 3.73 -23.55
C ASP A 38 -0.98 4.28 -24.94
N VAL A 39 -2.03 4.59 -25.70
CA VAL A 39 -1.95 5.06 -27.09
C VAL A 39 -2.32 6.54 -27.12
N ARG A 40 -1.35 7.40 -27.45
CA ARG A 40 -1.54 8.86 -27.56
C ARG A 40 -1.03 9.37 -28.89
N LYS A 41 -1.96 9.79 -29.77
CA LYS A 41 -1.69 10.47 -31.06
C LYS A 41 -0.42 9.96 -31.79
N GLY A 42 -0.36 8.64 -32.04
CA GLY A 42 0.72 8.02 -32.82
C GLY A 42 1.85 7.42 -31.99
N ASP A 43 1.93 7.71 -30.69
CA ASP A 43 2.81 7.02 -29.75
C ASP A 43 2.04 5.90 -29.04
N THR A 44 2.68 4.75 -28.88
CA THR A 44 2.14 3.60 -28.14
C THR A 44 3.19 3.15 -27.15
N THR A 45 2.87 3.32 -25.87
CA THR A 45 3.68 2.75 -24.78
C THR A 45 2.93 1.57 -24.18
N PHE A 46 3.65 0.67 -23.53
CA PHE A 46 3.01 -0.38 -22.74
C PHE A 46 3.61 -0.44 -21.34
N ARG A 47 2.81 -0.94 -20.39
CA ARG A 47 3.26 -1.36 -19.07
C ARG A 47 2.87 -2.82 -18.89
N LYS A 48 3.77 -3.61 -18.33
CA LYS A 48 3.49 -5.01 -17.98
C LYS A 48 3.59 -5.17 -16.47
N ASN A 49 2.62 -5.84 -15.88
CA ASN A 49 2.65 -6.29 -14.48
C ASN A 49 2.48 -7.82 -14.43
N ILE A 50 3.19 -8.47 -13.52
CA ILE A 50 2.96 -9.86 -13.15
C ILE A 50 2.60 -9.88 -11.67
N SER A 51 1.42 -10.41 -11.34
CA SER A 51 0.99 -10.66 -9.96
C SER A 51 0.89 -12.16 -9.73
N ARG A 52 1.38 -12.66 -8.60
CA ARG A 52 1.23 -14.04 -8.14
C ARG A 52 0.43 -14.08 -6.84
N PHE A 53 -0.35 -15.14 -6.64
CA PHE A 53 -1.32 -15.21 -5.56
C PHE A 53 -1.18 -16.45 -4.68
N ASP A 54 -1.56 -16.31 -3.41
CA ASP A 54 -1.84 -17.45 -2.54
C ASP A 54 -3.22 -18.06 -2.82
N LYS A 55 -3.58 -19.10 -2.05
CA LYS A 55 -4.88 -19.80 -2.19
C LYS A 55 -6.08 -18.95 -1.78
N GLN A 56 -5.85 -17.89 -1.00
CA GLN A 56 -6.88 -16.95 -0.56
C GLN A 56 -7.01 -15.76 -1.53
N GLY A 57 -6.23 -15.76 -2.62
CA GLY A 57 -6.22 -14.71 -3.64
C GLY A 57 -5.43 -13.46 -3.23
N ASN A 58 -4.64 -13.50 -2.16
CA ASN A 58 -3.75 -12.39 -1.80
C ASN A 58 -2.56 -12.35 -2.77
N VAL A 59 -2.12 -11.15 -3.15
CA VAL A 59 -0.91 -10.96 -3.96
C VAL A 59 0.32 -11.26 -3.09
N ILE A 60 1.05 -12.33 -3.40
CA ILE A 60 2.29 -12.71 -2.70
C ILE A 60 3.55 -12.25 -3.44
N GLU A 61 3.42 -11.84 -4.69
CA GLU A 61 4.50 -11.25 -5.46
C GLU A 61 3.93 -10.36 -6.57
N SER A 62 4.53 -9.19 -6.78
CA SER A 62 4.23 -8.27 -7.88
C SER A 62 5.53 -7.86 -8.56
N ILE A 63 5.55 -7.89 -9.90
CA ILE A 63 6.66 -7.41 -10.71
C ILE A 63 6.11 -6.44 -11.76
N ASP A 64 6.48 -5.18 -11.67
CA ASP A 64 6.18 -4.15 -12.64
C ASP A 64 7.35 -3.92 -13.58
N TYR A 65 7.04 -3.89 -14.87
CA TYR A 65 8.00 -3.59 -15.92
C TYR A 65 7.68 -2.25 -16.58
N ASP A 66 8.72 -1.48 -16.88
CA ASP A 66 8.61 -0.29 -17.72
C ASP A 66 8.34 -0.65 -19.19
N ALA A 67 8.13 0.38 -20.03
CA ALA A 67 7.87 0.20 -21.47
C ALA A 67 9.05 -0.37 -22.27
N LYS A 68 10.25 -0.43 -21.67
CA LYS A 68 11.45 -1.04 -22.25
C LYS A 68 11.65 -2.48 -21.78
N GLY A 69 10.79 -2.97 -20.89
CA GLY A 69 10.87 -4.31 -20.30
C GLY A 69 11.81 -4.42 -19.11
N ASN A 70 12.30 -3.31 -18.54
CA ASN A 70 13.09 -3.33 -17.32
C ASN A 70 12.18 -3.46 -16.10
N VAL A 71 12.63 -4.19 -15.07
CA VAL A 71 11.94 -4.22 -13.77
C VAL A 71 12.00 -2.83 -13.13
N LYS A 72 10.83 -2.27 -12.88
CA LYS A 72 10.63 -0.98 -12.20
C LYS A 72 10.41 -1.19 -10.71
N ASP A 73 9.49 -2.07 -10.35
CA ASP A 73 9.14 -2.40 -8.97
C ASP A 73 9.02 -3.93 -8.85
N TRP A 74 9.57 -4.51 -7.79
CA TRP A 74 9.44 -5.94 -7.48
C TRP A 74 9.24 -6.10 -5.98
N ASP A 75 8.07 -6.61 -5.62
CA ASP A 75 7.66 -6.77 -4.23
C ASP A 75 7.21 -8.21 -3.96
N GLN A 76 7.48 -8.69 -2.74
CA GLN A 76 6.96 -9.94 -2.21
C GLN A 76 6.24 -9.71 -0.89
N PHE A 77 5.18 -10.47 -0.63
CA PHE A 77 4.31 -10.27 0.52
C PHE A 77 4.01 -11.59 1.24
N GLN A 78 3.79 -11.52 2.54
CA GLN A 78 3.21 -12.62 3.32
C GLN A 78 2.07 -12.10 4.19
N PHE A 79 1.05 -12.94 4.38
CA PHE A 79 -0.16 -12.61 5.11
C PHE A 79 -0.40 -13.59 6.26
N ASN A 80 -1.00 -13.09 7.33
CA ASN A 80 -1.53 -13.94 8.40
C ASN A 80 -2.83 -14.66 7.94
N ARG A 81 -3.42 -15.47 8.83
CA ARG A 81 -4.68 -16.20 8.53
C ARG A 81 -5.90 -15.30 8.33
N ASN A 82 -5.87 -14.09 8.88
CA ASN A 82 -6.92 -13.09 8.73
C ASN A 82 -6.80 -12.34 7.38
N GLY A 83 -5.67 -12.51 6.68
CA GLY A 83 -5.38 -11.85 5.42
C GLY A 83 -4.70 -10.49 5.59
N ASP A 84 -4.17 -10.17 6.77
CA ASP A 84 -3.37 -8.96 6.99
C ASP A 84 -1.90 -9.22 6.65
N GLU A 85 -1.25 -8.24 6.06
CA GLU A 85 0.15 -8.30 5.65
C GLU A 85 1.08 -8.30 6.88
N VAL A 86 1.89 -9.35 7.03
CA VAL A 86 2.89 -9.46 8.11
C VAL A 86 4.31 -9.22 7.62
N LEU A 87 4.51 -9.27 6.31
CA LEU A 87 5.80 -9.07 5.66
C LEU A 87 5.62 -8.44 4.28
N HIS A 88 6.42 -7.41 4.00
CA HIS A 88 6.65 -6.87 2.66
C HIS A 88 8.15 -6.79 2.40
N VAL A 89 8.60 -7.37 1.31
CA VAL A 89 10.00 -7.34 0.86
C VAL A 89 10.05 -6.64 -0.47
N GLN A 90 10.86 -5.58 -0.56
CA GLN A 90 11.20 -4.92 -1.82
C GLN A 90 12.48 -5.55 -2.36
N LEU A 91 12.48 -5.89 -3.65
CA LEU A 91 13.60 -6.53 -4.33
C LEU A 91 14.20 -5.61 -5.38
N SER A 92 15.50 -5.77 -5.60
CA SER A 92 16.20 -5.20 -6.75
C SER A 92 15.69 -5.80 -8.06
N SER A 93 16.07 -5.20 -9.18
CA SER A 93 15.82 -5.77 -10.52
C SER A 93 16.46 -7.15 -10.75
N SER A 94 17.44 -7.54 -9.94
CA SER A 94 18.07 -8.86 -9.94
C SER A 94 17.41 -9.86 -8.96
N GLY A 95 16.34 -9.44 -8.26
CA GLY A 95 15.62 -10.29 -7.32
C GLY A 95 16.30 -10.45 -5.96
N GLN A 96 17.19 -9.53 -5.58
CA GLN A 96 17.81 -9.51 -4.25
C GLN A 96 17.02 -8.59 -3.32
N PRO A 97 16.74 -8.98 -2.05
CA PRO A 97 16.08 -8.09 -1.09
C PRO A 97 16.90 -6.81 -0.87
N VAL A 98 16.23 -5.66 -0.95
CA VAL A 98 16.82 -4.34 -0.66
C VAL A 98 16.18 -3.68 0.55
N ARG A 99 14.95 -4.07 0.88
CA ARG A 99 14.24 -3.55 2.06
C ARG A 99 13.21 -4.57 2.51
N LYS A 100 13.02 -4.67 3.82
CA LYS A 100 12.00 -5.52 4.43
C LYS A 100 11.22 -4.74 5.47
N THR A 101 9.91 -4.85 5.42
CA THR A 101 8.98 -4.31 6.42
C THR A 101 8.25 -5.47 7.07
N THR A 102 8.34 -5.59 8.39
CA THR A 102 7.53 -6.53 9.18
C THR A 102 6.46 -5.78 9.95
N THR A 103 5.24 -6.29 9.94
CA THR A 103 4.09 -5.68 10.64
C THR A 103 3.59 -6.63 11.72
N ALA A 104 3.55 -6.15 12.95
CA ALA A 104 2.95 -6.86 14.08
C ALA A 104 1.56 -6.29 14.39
N TYR A 105 0.65 -7.17 14.80
CA TYR A 105 -0.73 -6.82 15.12
C TYR A 105 -1.06 -7.23 16.55
N ASN A 106 -1.79 -6.37 17.24
CA ASN A 106 -2.32 -6.69 18.57
C ASN A 106 -3.52 -7.66 18.49
N LYS A 107 -4.03 -8.07 19.66
CA LYS A 107 -5.16 -9.01 19.76
C LYS A 107 -6.48 -8.53 19.14
N TRP A 108 -6.60 -7.24 18.82
CA TRP A 108 -7.76 -6.64 18.16
C TRP A 108 -7.53 -6.44 16.66
N ASN A 109 -6.48 -7.04 16.09
CA ASN A 109 -6.13 -6.95 14.69
C ASN A 109 -5.80 -5.52 14.22
N LYS A 110 -5.28 -4.69 15.13
CA LYS A 110 -4.71 -3.37 14.81
C LYS A 110 -3.19 -3.49 14.74
N VAL A 111 -2.58 -2.73 13.84
CA VAL A 111 -1.11 -2.66 13.74
C VAL A 111 -0.58 -2.14 15.08
N GLU A 112 0.31 -2.86 15.71
CA GLU A 112 0.98 -2.46 16.95
C GLU A 112 2.36 -1.89 16.65
N GLU A 113 3.04 -2.48 15.67
CA GLU A 113 4.41 -2.13 15.33
C GLU A 113 4.72 -2.42 13.86
N GLN A 114 5.55 -1.56 13.26
CA GLN A 114 6.21 -1.82 11.98
C GLN A 114 7.71 -1.65 12.14
N VAL A 115 8.49 -2.59 11.62
CA VAL A 115 9.95 -2.53 11.61
C VAL A 115 10.45 -2.63 10.18
N ILE A 116 11.31 -1.70 9.80
CA ILE A 116 11.94 -1.64 8.49
C ILE A 116 13.41 -2.01 8.65
N THR A 117 13.88 -2.97 7.86
CA THR A 117 15.30 -3.37 7.78
C THR A 117 15.86 -3.19 6.38
N ASP A 118 17.17 -2.98 6.30
CA ASP A 118 17.95 -2.97 5.06
C ASP A 118 18.23 -4.39 4.53
N GLU A 119 19.01 -4.49 3.46
CA GLU A 119 19.43 -5.76 2.84
C GLU A 119 20.28 -6.65 3.77
N THR A 120 20.91 -6.08 4.80
CA THR A 120 21.72 -6.80 5.78
C THR A 120 20.89 -7.32 6.95
N GLY A 121 19.62 -6.90 7.05
CA GLY A 121 18.74 -7.16 8.18
C GLY A 121 18.90 -6.16 9.34
N SER A 122 19.67 -5.09 9.15
CA SER A 122 19.81 -4.04 10.16
C SER A 122 18.57 -3.16 10.18
N VAL A 123 18.08 -2.81 11.37
CA VAL A 123 16.92 -1.92 11.53
C VAL A 123 17.28 -0.51 11.05
N ILE A 124 16.44 0.03 10.17
CA ILE A 124 16.54 1.42 9.68
C ILE A 124 15.58 2.31 10.47
N GLU A 125 14.36 1.82 10.68
CA GLU A 125 13.26 2.57 11.27
C GLU A 125 12.29 1.61 11.95
N LYS A 126 11.69 2.09 13.05
CA LYS A 126 10.59 1.40 13.73
C LYS A 126 9.47 2.39 14.01
N THR A 127 8.24 1.98 13.74
CA THR A 127 7.02 2.74 14.06
C THR A 127 6.18 1.96 15.05
N SER A 128 5.73 2.59 16.13
CA SER A 128 4.83 2.01 17.13
C SER A 128 3.51 2.76 17.19
N PHE A 129 2.42 2.03 17.39
CA PHE A 129 1.04 2.54 17.33
C PHE A 129 0.32 2.28 18.66
N HIS A 130 -0.24 3.32 19.26
CA HIS A 130 -0.93 3.23 20.55
C HIS A 130 -2.41 3.62 20.39
N TYR A 131 -3.29 2.85 21.01
CA TYR A 131 -4.74 2.98 20.85
C TYR A 131 -5.43 3.21 22.21
N ASN A 132 -6.60 3.84 22.18
CA ASN A 132 -7.50 3.91 23.34
C ASN A 132 -8.26 2.58 23.52
N THR A 133 -9.12 2.49 24.54
CA THR A 133 -9.95 1.30 24.80
C THR A 133 -11.05 1.07 23.75
N GLU A 134 -11.36 2.07 22.95
CA GLU A 134 -12.34 2.03 21.85
C GLU A 134 -11.69 1.61 20.51
N ASN A 135 -10.36 1.38 20.51
CA ASN A 135 -9.51 1.05 19.37
C ASN A 135 -9.27 2.19 18.37
N ASP A 136 -9.44 3.45 18.80
CA ASP A 136 -8.99 4.62 18.06
C ASP A 136 -7.50 4.86 18.31
N LEU A 137 -6.80 5.26 17.26
CA LEU A 137 -5.36 5.49 17.29
C LEU A 137 -5.06 6.79 18.03
N LEU A 138 -4.42 6.74 19.18
CA LEU A 138 -4.03 7.92 19.95
C LEU A 138 -2.67 8.47 19.50
N GLU A 139 -1.73 7.60 19.16
CA GLU A 139 -0.36 8.01 18.87
C GLU A 139 0.36 7.08 17.90
N GLU A 140 1.15 7.68 17.02
CA GLU A 140 2.20 7.02 16.24
C GLU A 140 3.56 7.60 16.62
N THR A 141 4.53 6.75 16.96
CA THR A 141 5.89 7.18 17.24
C THR A 141 6.86 6.45 16.32
N GLN A 142 7.66 7.21 15.58
CA GLN A 142 8.69 6.74 14.67
C GLN A 142 10.06 6.99 15.27
N VAL A 143 10.89 5.95 15.30
CA VAL A 143 12.27 6.01 15.78
C VAL A 143 13.22 5.55 14.69
N ASP A 144 14.42 6.14 14.68
CA ASP A 144 15.51 5.71 13.80
C ASP A 144 16.20 4.42 14.31
N LYS A 145 17.22 3.99 13.58
CA LYS A 145 18.07 2.84 13.93
C LYS A 145 18.73 2.89 15.32
N SER A 146 18.89 4.09 15.90
CA SER A 146 19.46 4.28 17.23
C SER A 146 18.40 4.26 18.34
N GLY A 147 17.12 4.26 17.97
CA GLY A 147 15.99 4.39 18.88
C GLY A 147 15.63 5.85 19.19
N ALA A 148 16.24 6.82 18.52
CA ALA A 148 15.89 8.22 18.67
C ALA A 148 14.56 8.53 17.96
N VAL A 149 13.66 9.24 18.63
CA VAL A 149 12.38 9.66 18.03
C VAL A 149 12.66 10.67 16.92
N ILE A 150 12.22 10.35 15.71
CA ILE A 150 12.32 11.25 14.55
C ILE A 150 11.00 11.93 14.22
N ARG A 151 9.88 11.29 14.62
CA ARG A 151 8.54 11.82 14.39
C ARG A 151 7.54 11.24 15.38
N ARG A 152 6.65 12.09 15.89
CA ARG A 152 5.52 11.68 16.74
C ARG A 152 4.24 12.31 16.22
N THR A 153 3.19 11.52 16.04
CA THR A 153 1.86 11.99 15.63
C THR A 153 0.87 11.67 16.73
N VAL A 154 0.08 12.65 17.17
CA VAL A 154 -0.94 12.50 18.21
C VAL A 154 -2.30 12.84 17.64
N TYR A 155 -3.30 12.05 18.00
CA TYR A 155 -4.68 12.20 17.58
C TYR A 155 -5.59 12.37 18.79
N THR A 156 -6.65 13.16 18.62
CA THR A 156 -7.70 13.31 19.64
C THR A 156 -9.06 13.12 19.00
N TYR A 157 -10.01 12.68 19.81
CA TYR A 157 -11.38 12.35 19.40
C TYR A 157 -12.38 12.93 20.38
N ASP A 158 -13.61 13.16 19.93
CA ASP A 158 -14.71 13.51 20.80
C ASP A 158 -15.36 12.27 21.43
N HIS A 159 -16.37 12.48 22.27
CA HIS A 159 -17.08 11.42 22.99
C HIS A 159 -17.87 10.45 22.07
N LYS A 160 -17.98 10.74 20.77
CA LYS A 160 -18.60 9.84 19.77
C LYS A 160 -17.54 9.15 18.90
N GLY A 161 -16.25 9.31 19.22
CA GLY A 161 -15.15 8.74 18.44
C GLY A 161 -14.85 9.51 17.15
N MET A 162 -15.38 10.72 16.97
CA MET A 162 -15.08 11.51 15.77
C MET A 162 -13.77 12.28 15.95
N PRO A 163 -12.91 12.38 14.92
CA PRO A 163 -11.64 13.10 15.03
C PRO A 163 -11.83 14.56 15.43
N LEU A 164 -11.00 15.04 16.35
CA LEU A 164 -10.91 16.44 16.78
C LEU A 164 -9.60 17.09 16.34
N SER A 165 -8.47 16.39 16.44
CA SER A 165 -7.19 16.94 16.01
C SER A 165 -6.20 15.87 15.57
N ARG A 166 -5.24 16.30 14.74
CA ARG A 166 -4.03 15.57 14.37
C ARG A 166 -2.85 16.52 14.49
N LYS A 167 -1.88 16.19 15.35
CA LYS A 167 -0.67 16.97 15.58
C LYS A 167 0.56 16.14 15.27
N ILE A 168 1.53 16.71 14.54
CA ILE A 168 2.81 16.07 14.21
C ILE A 168 3.93 16.89 14.82
N TYR A 169 4.81 16.20 15.53
CA TYR A 169 5.99 16.73 16.18
C TYR A 169 7.25 16.18 15.50
N ASN A 170 8.29 17.01 15.40
CA ASN A 170 9.61 16.59 14.91
C ASN A 170 10.44 15.91 16.01
N GLU A 171 11.68 15.54 15.68
CA GLU A 171 12.67 14.93 16.59
C GLU A 171 12.99 15.75 17.86
N LYS A 172 12.79 17.07 17.81
CA LYS A 172 13.00 17.98 18.96
C LYS A 172 11.76 18.11 19.84
N GLY A 173 10.66 17.45 19.47
CA GLY A 173 9.37 17.60 20.13
C GLY A 173 8.64 18.90 19.76
N GLU A 174 9.07 19.60 18.71
CA GLU A 174 8.43 20.83 18.24
C GLU A 174 7.24 20.47 17.33
N LEU A 175 6.11 21.15 17.52
CA LEU A 175 4.93 20.98 16.67
C LEU A 175 5.22 21.55 15.27
N ILE A 176 5.21 20.69 14.25
CA ILE A 176 5.46 21.07 12.86
C ILE A 176 4.21 21.06 11.99
N TYR A 177 3.13 20.44 12.47
CA TYR A 177 1.85 20.41 11.77
C TYR A 177 0.71 20.18 12.78
N SER A 178 -0.39 20.91 12.60
CA SER A 178 -1.67 20.64 13.27
C SER A 178 -2.79 20.71 12.25
N ARG A 179 -3.79 19.86 12.43
CA ARG A 179 -5.10 19.96 11.79
C ARG A 179 -6.16 19.70 12.83
N ASP A 180 -7.10 20.63 12.94
CA ASP A 180 -8.23 20.55 13.86
C ASP A 180 -9.53 20.41 13.06
N TYR A 181 -10.49 19.68 13.62
CA TYR A 181 -11.78 19.36 13.03
C TYR A 181 -12.90 19.89 13.91
N ILE A 182 -13.91 20.49 13.29
CA ILE A 182 -15.14 20.92 13.96
C ILE A 182 -16.26 20.00 13.46
N ASN A 183 -16.84 19.23 14.37
CA ASN A 183 -17.94 18.32 14.07
C ASN A 183 -19.25 18.97 14.52
N GLU A 184 -20.23 19.03 13.62
CA GLU A 184 -21.60 19.47 13.91
C GLU A 184 -22.53 18.24 13.92
N TYR A 185 -23.49 18.23 14.85
CA TYR A 185 -24.40 17.09 15.09
C TYR A 185 -25.86 17.52 15.10
#